data_AF-A0A6B3II54-F1
#
_entry.id   AF-A0A6B3II54-F1
#
_cell.length_a   1.000
_cell.length_b   1.000
_cell.length_c   1.000
_cell.angle_alpha   90.00
_cell.angle_beta   90.00
_cell.angle_gamma   90.00
#
_symmetry.space_group_name_H-M   'P 1'
#
loop_
_entity.id
_entity.type
_entity.pdbx_description
1 polymer ?
#
loop_
_entity_poly.entity_id
_entity_poly.type
_entity_poly.pdbx_seq_one_letter_code
_entity_poly.pdbx_strand_id
1 'polypeptide(L)'
;MADTFGPVRDSSGSDGAGAHAGDDQDGTARKEPIRVLVVDDHALFRRGLEIVLAQEEDIQVVGEAGDGAEAVDKAADLLPDIILMDVRMPKRGGIE
;
A
#
# COMPACT_ATOMS: atom_id res chain seq x y z
N MET A 1 52.48 -31.75 2.57
CA MET A 1 51.72 -31.35 1.36
C MET A 1 51.26 -32.65 0.70
N ALA A 2 50.07 -33.18 0.99
CA ALA A 2 48.75 -32.78 0.45
C ALA A 2 48.69 -33.08 -1.08
N ASP A 3 47.81 -33.89 -1.68
CA ASP A 3 46.60 -34.60 -1.25
C ASP A 3 46.34 -35.79 -2.22
N THR A 4 45.63 -36.81 -1.71
CA THR A 4 45.21 -38.04 -2.40
C THR A 4 43.95 -37.80 -3.24
N PHE A 5 43.97 -38.13 -4.53
CA PHE A 5 42.76 -38.17 -5.38
C PHE A 5 41.87 -39.37 -5.00
N GLY A 6 40.65 -39.10 -4.50
CA GLY A 6 39.58 -40.08 -4.29
C GLY A 6 38.72 -40.31 -5.55
N PRO A 7 37.94 -41.40 -5.61
CA PRO A 7 37.26 -41.83 -6.84
C PRO A 7 35.96 -41.05 -7.10
N VAL A 8 35.65 -40.88 -8.39
CA VAL A 8 34.39 -40.37 -8.94
C VAL A 8 33.23 -41.27 -8.49
N ARG A 9 32.13 -40.66 -8.03
CA ARG A 9 30.84 -41.32 -7.79
C ARG A 9 29.79 -40.70 -8.71
N ASP A 10 29.32 -41.49 -9.65
CA ASP A 10 28.06 -41.39 -10.37
C ASP A 10 26.99 -42.20 -9.64
N SER A 11 25.83 -41.59 -9.31
CA SER A 11 24.53 -42.28 -9.21
C SER A 11 23.44 -41.39 -8.60
N SER A 12 22.41 -41.11 -9.41
CA SER A 12 20.98 -40.99 -9.03
C SER A 12 20.23 -40.81 -10.37
N GLY A 13 19.37 -41.71 -10.89
CA GLY A 13 18.32 -42.50 -10.23
C GLY A 13 17.25 -41.54 -9.67
N SER A 14 15.98 -41.52 -10.04
CA SER A 14 15.11 -42.33 -10.92
C SER A 14 13.77 -41.57 -11.03
N ASP A 15 12.95 -41.97 -12.00
CA ASP A 15 11.63 -41.45 -12.37
C ASP A 15 10.64 -41.11 -11.24
N GLY A 16 9.84 -40.08 -11.50
CA GLY A 16 8.65 -39.73 -10.73
C GLY A 16 7.75 -38.80 -11.54
N ALA A 17 6.92 -39.38 -12.40
CA ALA A 17 5.79 -38.69 -13.01
C ALA A 17 4.82 -38.23 -11.91
N GLY A 18 4.74 -36.93 -11.70
CA GLY A 18 3.74 -36.29 -10.85
C GLY A 18 3.05 -35.21 -11.67
N ALA A 19 1.83 -35.50 -12.11
CA ALA A 19 0.93 -34.50 -12.65
C ALA A 19 0.78 -33.39 -11.60
N HIS A 20 1.13 -32.15 -11.95
CA HIS A 20 0.75 -31.00 -11.15
C HIS A 20 -0.75 -30.80 -11.34
N ALA A 21 -1.48 -31.49 -10.46
CA ALA A 21 -2.83 -31.19 -10.07
C ALA A 21 -2.97 -29.71 -9.69
N GLY A 22 -4.18 -29.20 -9.86
CA GLY A 22 -4.55 -27.80 -9.85
C GLY A 22 -3.91 -26.98 -8.75
N ASP A 23 -3.50 -25.78 -9.15
CA ASP A 23 -3.11 -24.72 -8.23
C ASP A 23 -4.14 -23.60 -8.41
N ASP A 24 -5.30 -23.82 -7.79
CA ASP A 24 -6.27 -22.78 -7.42
C ASP A 24 -5.62 -21.88 -6.35
N GLN A 25 -4.57 -21.13 -6.74
CA GLN A 25 -3.87 -20.19 -5.87
C GLN A 25 -4.36 -18.77 -6.21
N ASP A 26 -4.72 -17.87 -5.31
CA ASP A 26 -4.96 -17.90 -3.86
C ASP A 26 -5.61 -16.53 -3.61
N GLY A 27 -6.69 -16.49 -2.84
CA GLY A 27 -7.50 -15.30 -2.58
C GLY A 27 -6.88 -14.34 -1.57
N THR A 28 -5.58 -14.02 -1.67
CA THR A 28 -4.87 -13.19 -0.68
C THR A 28 -3.85 -12.22 -1.28
N ALA A 29 -4.15 -11.58 -2.42
CA ALA A 29 -3.52 -10.29 -2.67
C ALA A 29 -3.98 -9.36 -1.54
N ARG A 30 -3.17 -9.22 -0.48
CA ARG A 30 -3.34 -8.18 0.54
C ARG A 30 -3.33 -6.88 -0.24
N LYS A 31 -4.54 -6.38 -0.53
CA LYS A 31 -4.74 -5.15 -1.27
C LYS A 31 -4.03 -4.09 -0.45
N GLU A 32 -3.02 -3.45 -1.04
CA GLU A 32 -2.32 -2.37 -0.35
C GLU A 32 -3.36 -1.36 0.16
N PRO A 33 -3.22 -0.88 1.41
CA PRO A 33 -4.24 -0.01 2.00
C PRO A 33 -4.34 1.27 1.18
N ILE A 34 -5.58 1.70 0.93
CA ILE A 34 -5.91 2.89 0.14
C ILE A 34 -5.38 4.12 0.89
N ARG A 35 -4.50 4.87 0.23
CA ARG A 35 -3.80 6.01 0.80
C ARG A 35 -4.65 7.26 0.64
N VAL A 36 -5.11 7.82 1.75
CA VAL A 36 -6.05 8.95 1.78
C VAL A 36 -5.36 10.21 2.31
N LEU A 37 -5.50 11.32 1.59
CA LEU A 37 -5.18 12.67 2.08
C LEU A 37 -6.46 13.38 2.48
N VAL A 38 -6.54 13.88 3.71
CA VAL A 38 -7.72 14.61 4.23
C VAL A 38 -7.48 16.11 4.15
N VAL A 39 -8.39 16.87 3.54
CA VAL A 39 -8.27 18.30 3.32
C VAL A 39 -9.51 19.01 3.83
N ASP A 40 -9.37 19.80 4.89
CA ASP A 40 -10.48 20.54 5.52
C ASP A 40 -9.93 21.70 6.36
N ASP A 41 -10.57 22.86 6.36
CA ASP A 41 -10.11 24.04 7.11
C ASP A 41 -10.42 23.96 8.62
N HIS A 42 -11.24 22.99 9.04
CA HIS A 42 -11.60 22.73 10.43
C HIS A 42 -10.84 21.52 10.99
N ALA A 43 -9.88 21.81 11.88
CA ALA A 43 -9.05 20.79 12.53
C ALA A 43 -9.84 19.69 13.28
N LEU A 44 -11.01 20.04 13.86
CA LEU A 44 -11.86 19.07 14.55
C LEU A 44 -12.43 18.02 13.57
N PHE A 45 -12.79 18.44 12.36
CA PHE A 45 -13.35 17.54 11.36
C PHE A 45 -12.29 16.59 10.82
N ARG A 46 -11.08 17.09 10.53
CA ARG A 46 -9.94 16.26 10.14
C ARG A 46 -9.64 15.16 11.17
N ARG A 47 -9.58 15.52 12.45
CA ARG A 47 -9.35 14.55 13.52
C ARG A 47 -10.49 13.53 13.63
N GLY A 48 -11.73 13.96 13.43
CA GLY A 48 -12.89 13.07 13.40
C GLY A 48 -12.81 12.06 12.25
N LEU A 49 -12.47 12.53 11.04
CA LEU A 49 -12.29 11.68 9.87
C LEU A 49 -11.14 10.69 10.06
N GLU A 50 -10.01 11.12 10.60
CA GLU A 50 -8.87 10.23 10.89
C GLU A 50 -9.28 9.08 11.83
N ILE A 51 -10.03 9.37 12.90
CA ILE A 51 -10.51 8.35 13.86
C ILE A 51 -11.48 7.36 13.20
N VAL A 52 -12.34 7.83 12.30
CA VAL A 52 -13.29 6.97 11.57
C VAL A 52 -12.55 6.10 10.56
N LEU A 53 -11.68 6.70 9.74
CA LEU A 53 -10.92 5.99 8.71
C LEU A 53 -9.91 5.00 9.30
N ALA A 54 -9.34 5.29 10.47
CA ALA A 54 -8.43 4.37 11.16
C ALA A 54 -9.07 3.08 11.67
N GLN A 55 -10.41 2.95 11.63
CA GLN A 55 -11.11 1.71 11.96
C GLN A 55 -11.14 0.72 10.80
N GLU A 56 -10.85 1.17 9.58
CA GLU A 56 -10.84 0.34 8.38
C GLU A 56 -9.42 -0.14 8.08
N GLU A 57 -9.21 -1.46 8.02
CA GLU A 57 -7.88 -2.05 7.83
C GLU A 57 -7.31 -1.84 6.41
N ASP A 58 -8.17 -1.51 5.45
CA ASP A 58 -7.83 -1.25 4.05
C ASP A 58 -7.67 0.24 3.73
N ILE A 59 -7.67 1.13 4.73
CA ILE A 59 -7.50 2.57 4.56
C ILE A 59 -6.33 3.07 5.42
N GLN A 60 -5.50 3.92 4.82
CA GLN A 60 -4.41 4.61 5.50
C GLN A 60 -4.48 6.11 5.23
N VAL A 61 -4.67 6.91 6.28
CA VAL A 61 -4.50 8.37 6.16
C VAL A 61 -3.01 8.69 6.08
N VAL A 62 -2.56 9.23 4.95
CA VAL A 62 -1.15 9.55 4.70
C VAL A 62 -0.79 11.00 5.00
N GLY A 63 -1.79 11.85 5.18
CA GLY A 63 -1.60 13.24 5.57
C GLY A 63 -2.89 14.01 5.74
N GLU A 64 -2.75 15.25 6.19
CA GLU A 64 -3.81 16.23 6.36
C GLU A 64 -3.41 17.56 5.74
N ALA A 65 -4.35 18.36 5.25
CA ALA A 65 -4.15 19.75 4.85
C ALA A 65 -5.29 20.65 5.33
N GLY A 66 -4.98 21.91 5.63
CA GLY A 66 -5.94 22.93 6.08
C GLY A 66 -6.49 23.81 4.97
N ASP A 67 -5.89 23.77 3.79
CA ASP A 67 -6.36 24.50 2.61
C ASP A 67 -5.93 23.82 1.30
N GLY A 68 -6.49 24.29 0.18
CA GLY A 68 -6.21 23.72 -1.14
C GLY A 68 -4.76 23.88 -1.63
N ALA A 69 -4.02 24.90 -1.17
CA ALA A 69 -2.62 25.05 -1.59
C ALA A 69 -1.74 24.01 -0.90
N GLU A 70 -1.91 23.86 0.41
CA GLU A 70 -1.24 22.80 1.19
C GLU A 70 -1.62 21.40 0.67
N ALA A 71 -2.87 21.22 0.24
CA ALA A 71 -3.33 19.96 -0.34
C ALA A 71 -2.59 19.60 -1.63
N VAL A 72 -2.35 20.57 -2.52
CA VAL A 72 -1.62 20.32 -3.78
C VAL A 72 -0.17 19.94 -3.50
N ASP A 73 0.51 20.67 -2.61
CA ASP A 73 1.89 20.38 -2.24
C ASP A 73 1.99 18.98 -1.62
N LYS A 74 1.11 18.66 -0.68
CA LYS A 74 1.05 17.34 -0.04
C LYS A 74 0.64 16.22 -0.97
N ALA A 75 -0.24 16.47 -1.94
CA ALA A 75 -0.60 15.47 -2.93
C ALA A 75 0.59 15.11 -3.83
N ALA A 76 1.41 16.10 -4.20
CA ALA A 76 2.62 15.86 -4.98
C ALA A 76 3.68 15.07 -4.18
N ASP A 77 3.83 15.37 -2.90
CA ASP A 77 4.82 14.71 -2.03
C ASP A 77 4.38 13.32 -1.56
N LEU A 78 3.11 13.16 -1.21
CA LEU A 78 2.58 11.94 -0.61
C LEU A 78 1.98 10.99 -1.64
N LEU A 79 1.65 11.43 -2.85
CA LEU A 79 1.03 10.62 -3.90
C LEU A 79 -0.18 9.79 -3.39
N PRO A 80 -1.18 10.39 -2.72
CA PRO A 80 -2.33 9.65 -2.20
C PRO A 80 -3.16 9.04 -3.35
N ASP A 81 -3.82 7.92 -3.08
CA ASP A 81 -4.76 7.29 -4.03
C ASP A 81 -6.07 8.08 -4.11
N ILE A 82 -6.50 8.64 -2.98
CA ILE A 82 -7.75 9.41 -2.85
C ILE A 82 -7.48 10.66 -2.02
N ILE A 83 -8.07 11.78 -2.44
CA ILE A 83 -8.12 13.01 -1.66
C ILE A 83 -9.57 13.22 -1.22
N LEU A 84 -9.79 13.27 0.10
CA LEU A 84 -11.05 13.66 0.69
C LEU A 84 -10.96 15.15 1.03
N MET A 85 -11.66 15.99 0.28
CA MET A 85 -11.51 17.45 0.37
C MET A 85 -12.84 18.16 0.61
N ASP A 86 -12.87 19.08 1.59
CA ASP A 86 -13.98 19.98 1.77
C ASP A 86 -14.06 20.97 0.59
N VAL A 87 -15.24 21.04 -0.01
CA VAL A 87 -15.52 21.92 -1.14
C VAL A 87 -15.73 23.37 -0.68
N ARG A 88 -16.01 23.62 0.61
CA ARG A 88 -16.31 24.96 1.15
C ARG A 88 -15.21 25.52 2.05
N MET A 89 -13.97 25.49 1.57
CA MET A 89 -12.85 26.18 2.23
C MET A 89 -12.73 27.64 1.76
N PRO A 90 -12.50 28.62 2.67
CA PRO A 90 -12.15 29.98 2.31
C PRO A 90 -10.72 30.05 1.73
N LYS A 91 -10.51 30.92 0.71
CA LYS A 91 -9.26 31.22 -0.05
C LYS A 91 -9.12 30.52 -1.40
N ARG A 92 -8.83 29.20 -1.43
CA ARG A 92 -8.88 28.37 -2.65
C ARG A 92 -9.85 27.25 -2.35
N GLY A 93 -11.02 27.30 -2.98
CA GLY A 93 -12.01 26.23 -2.81
C GLY A 93 -11.45 24.91 -3.31
N GLY A 94 -11.95 23.78 -2.80
CA GLY A 94 -11.52 22.44 -3.24
C GLY A 94 -11.86 22.08 -4.70
N ILE A 95 -12.14 23.06 -5.55
CA ILE A 95 -12.56 22.89 -6.95
C ILE A 95 -11.90 23.89 -7.91
N GLU A 96 -11.03 24.79 -7.41
CA GLU A 96 -10.35 25.83 -8.20
C GLU A 96 -8.93 25.46 -8.61
#